data_AF-A0A7W0X8H0-F1
#
_entry.id   AF-A0A7W0X8H0-F1
#
_cell.length_a   1.000
_cell.length_b   1.000
_cell.length_c   1.000
_cell.angle_alpha   90.00
_cell.angle_beta   90.00
_cell.angle_gamma   90.00
#
_symmetry.space_group_name_H-M   'P 1'
#
loop_
_entity.id
_entity.type
_entity.pdbx_description
1 polymer ?
#
loop_
_entity_poly.entity_id
_entity_poly.type
_entity_poly.pdbx_seq_one_letter_code
_entity_poly.pdbx_strand_id
1 'polypeptide(L)'
;MALPTSVEPLRLRDHLSSPRGLGALARAPYTGAAGGAACGDLIRVSVRASGDRVTQAGFEARGCGAVRAAGSAVVGLVEGEHVLHAARLTPADVAGELGGLAPTAMHAAELAADALHRALGMAARDGSVEVAAASGRTVVAMSGGVDSAAAAQIALDGGEEVIAVTLELWSDPATDGEKSCCSPQAVTGARALAHRMGLPHFTLDLRERFRADVVEDFLDGYAGGGTPNPCVRCNGLVRFDAMLDLTRRLGSGRLATGHYARVFDDGEGPLVRTAADPAKDQSYVLARLDGNELSRLRFPLGEMEKPRVRELAGAAGLPVARKPESQDLCFLAGSGSRAFMQRHGDERVHGAERGGDIVDRRGNVLGTHGGHHRFTVGQRRGIGVAAAEPLFVLAKDAERNRVVVGPRSELATSRVVMAPGVLHRAGERADSVRLRYHAPAVPCSLDGDPEVGVQRQISARLRREIAAAAPGQTACLMDGELVVGWGTLQTSGDGVNGV
;
A
#
# COMPACT_ATOMS: atom_id res chain seq x y z
N MET A 1 7.23 -29.71 -25.90
CA MET A 1 6.50 -28.88 -26.88
C MET A 1 7.52 -27.94 -27.49
N ALA A 2 7.75 -28.04 -28.81
CA ALA A 2 8.79 -27.26 -29.48
C ALA A 2 8.46 -25.76 -29.44
N LEU A 3 9.44 -24.91 -29.11
CA LEU A 3 9.32 -23.45 -29.21
C LEU A 3 9.18 -23.08 -30.70
N PRO A 4 8.23 -22.22 -31.10
CA PRO A 4 8.18 -21.73 -32.47
C PRO A 4 9.38 -20.80 -32.70
N THR A 5 10.35 -21.26 -33.50
CA THR A 5 11.61 -20.55 -33.81
C THR A 5 11.60 -19.80 -35.13
N SER A 6 10.44 -19.56 -35.75
CA SER A 6 10.36 -18.81 -37.01
C SER A 6 9.67 -17.47 -36.82
N VAL A 7 10.48 -16.39 -36.81
CA VAL A 7 9.98 -15.02 -37.00
C VAL A 7 9.38 -14.94 -38.40
N GLU A 8 8.09 -14.60 -38.54
CA GLU A 8 7.48 -14.29 -39.84
C GLU A 8 7.98 -12.91 -40.32
N PRO A 9 8.94 -12.83 -41.24
CA PRO A 9 9.64 -11.57 -41.51
C PRO A 9 8.74 -10.51 -42.16
N LEU A 10 7.60 -10.94 -42.72
CA LEU A 10 6.65 -10.07 -43.41
C LEU A 10 5.86 -9.18 -42.44
N ARG A 11 5.43 -9.70 -41.28
CA ARG A 11 4.68 -8.92 -40.29
C ARG A 11 5.56 -7.85 -39.64
N LEU A 12 6.74 -8.24 -39.16
CA LEU A 12 7.70 -7.29 -38.60
C LEU A 12 8.08 -6.19 -39.60
N ARG A 13 8.27 -6.54 -40.87
CA ARG A 13 8.55 -5.56 -41.94
C ARG A 13 7.40 -4.58 -42.13
N ASP A 14 6.15 -5.03 -42.14
CA ASP A 14 4.96 -4.17 -42.25
C ASP A 14 4.93 -3.11 -41.13
N HIS A 15 5.09 -3.52 -39.88
CA HIS A 15 5.11 -2.60 -38.74
C HIS A 15 6.29 -1.62 -38.76
N LEU A 16 7.39 -1.95 -39.44
CA LEU A 16 8.53 -1.06 -39.65
C LEU A 16 8.28 -0.08 -40.80
N SER A 17 7.82 -0.54 -41.96
CA SER A 17 7.64 0.29 -43.15
C SER A 17 6.38 1.17 -43.07
N SER A 18 5.32 0.65 -42.44
CA SER A 18 3.99 1.25 -42.39
C SER A 18 3.43 1.22 -40.96
N PRO A 19 4.09 1.93 -40.01
CA PRO A 19 3.72 1.87 -38.60
C PRO A 19 2.34 2.49 -38.35
N ARG A 20 1.50 1.79 -37.58
CA ARG A 20 0.16 2.22 -37.20
C ARG A 20 0.25 3.17 -35.99
N GLY A 21 -0.29 4.38 -36.11
CA GLY A 21 -0.35 5.34 -35.00
C GLY A 21 0.98 6.02 -34.61
N LEU A 22 2.04 5.92 -35.41
CA LEU A 22 3.32 6.61 -35.12
C LEU A 22 3.13 8.13 -35.17
N GLY A 23 3.46 8.83 -34.08
CA GLY A 23 3.27 10.28 -33.91
C GLY A 23 1.82 10.71 -33.68
N ALA A 24 0.85 9.78 -33.76
CA ALA A 24 -0.53 10.07 -33.43
C ALA A 24 -0.69 10.29 -31.93
N LEU A 25 -1.65 11.12 -31.53
CA LEU A 25 -2.00 11.35 -30.13
C LEU A 25 -0.84 11.81 -29.23
N ALA A 26 0.19 12.46 -29.79
CA ALA A 26 1.35 12.97 -29.01
C ALA A 26 0.97 13.97 -27.89
N ARG A 27 -0.24 14.55 -27.96
CA ARG A 27 -0.82 15.43 -26.93
C ARG A 27 -2.08 14.86 -26.27
N ALA A 28 -2.33 13.56 -26.39
CA ALA A 28 -3.44 12.94 -25.69
C ALA A 28 -3.22 13.00 -24.18
N PRO A 29 -4.31 13.13 -23.39
CA PRO A 29 -4.21 13.26 -21.95
C PRO A 29 -3.65 12.00 -21.27
N TYR A 30 -3.79 10.84 -21.91
CA TYR A 30 -3.37 9.56 -21.36
C TYR A 30 -2.21 8.99 -22.17
N THR A 31 -0.99 9.29 -21.72
CA THR A 31 0.25 8.85 -22.35
C THR A 31 1.13 8.16 -21.31
N GLY A 32 1.32 6.85 -21.47
CA GLY A 32 2.26 6.09 -20.66
C GLY A 32 3.63 6.03 -21.33
N ALA A 33 4.70 6.02 -20.54
CA ALA A 33 6.07 5.98 -21.03
C ALA A 33 6.87 4.85 -20.36
N ALA A 34 7.78 4.22 -21.13
CA ALA A 34 8.69 3.19 -20.64
C ALA A 34 10.05 3.28 -21.36
N GLY A 35 11.15 3.01 -20.63
CA GLY A 35 12.52 2.98 -21.18
C GLY A 35 13.54 3.79 -20.38
N GLY A 36 14.73 4.00 -20.96
CA GLY A 36 15.71 5.00 -20.51
C GLY A 36 16.88 4.58 -19.62
N ALA A 37 17.01 3.31 -19.18
CA ALA A 37 18.05 2.93 -18.21
C ALA A 37 19.10 1.90 -18.67
N ALA A 38 18.87 1.14 -19.76
CA ALA A 38 19.79 0.06 -20.18
C ALA A 38 20.13 0.03 -21.69
N CYS A 39 19.14 0.07 -22.58
CA CYS A 39 19.36 0.04 -24.04
C CYS A 39 19.28 1.42 -24.73
N GLY A 40 18.88 2.47 -24.00
CA GLY A 40 18.61 3.80 -24.54
C GLY A 40 17.27 3.91 -25.29
N ASP A 41 16.52 2.82 -25.44
CA ASP A 41 15.19 2.85 -26.03
C ASP A 41 14.20 3.58 -25.11
N LEU A 42 13.28 4.32 -25.73
CA LEU A 42 12.19 5.02 -25.09
C LEU A 42 10.94 4.89 -25.95
N ILE A 43 9.83 4.50 -25.34
CA ILE A 43 8.53 4.48 -26.00
C ILE A 43 7.48 5.20 -25.16
N ARG A 44 6.57 5.87 -25.86
CA ARG A 44 5.35 6.45 -25.32
C ARG A 44 4.18 5.87 -26.06
N VAL A 45 3.18 5.40 -25.33
CA VAL A 45 1.91 4.95 -25.89
C VAL A 45 0.80 5.84 -25.35
N SER A 46 0.00 6.34 -26.27
CA SER A 46 -1.09 7.26 -26.01
C SER A 46 -2.42 6.59 -26.33
N VAL A 47 -3.41 6.73 -25.45
CA VAL A 47 -4.75 6.18 -25.66
C VAL A 47 -5.83 7.26 -25.46
N ARG A 48 -6.92 7.13 -26.19
CA ARG A 48 -8.21 7.72 -25.84
C ARG A 48 -9.18 6.60 -25.55
N ALA A 49 -9.80 6.66 -24.37
CA ALA A 49 -10.85 5.74 -23.97
C ALA A 49 -12.17 6.50 -23.86
N SER A 50 -13.27 5.82 -24.15
CA SER A 50 -14.61 6.32 -23.89
C SER A 50 -15.51 5.12 -23.58
N GLY A 51 -16.12 5.13 -22.40
CA GLY A 51 -16.86 3.97 -21.90
C GLY A 51 -15.94 2.76 -21.76
N ASP A 52 -16.32 1.64 -22.36
CA ASP A 52 -15.60 0.37 -22.25
C ASP A 52 -14.64 0.11 -23.41
N ARG A 53 -14.34 1.12 -24.26
CA ARG A 53 -13.50 0.96 -25.45
C ARG A 53 -12.32 1.92 -25.52
N VAL A 54 -11.22 1.44 -26.10
CA VAL A 54 -10.11 2.29 -26.57
C VAL A 54 -10.50 2.81 -27.95
N THR A 55 -10.89 4.08 -28.06
CA THR A 55 -11.41 4.64 -29.33
C THR A 55 -10.31 5.02 -30.30
N GLN A 56 -9.15 5.41 -29.80
CA GLN A 56 -7.97 5.75 -30.60
C GLN A 56 -6.69 5.40 -29.82
N ALA A 57 -5.64 4.99 -30.54
CA ALA A 57 -4.32 4.75 -29.97
C ALA A 57 -3.22 5.35 -30.86
N GLY A 58 -2.09 5.70 -30.24
CA GLY A 58 -0.92 6.24 -30.91
C GLY A 58 0.35 5.99 -30.13
N PHE A 59 1.50 6.20 -30.74
CA PHE A 59 2.77 6.02 -30.04
C PHE A 59 3.89 6.92 -30.58
N GLU A 60 4.87 7.19 -29.74
CA GLU A 60 6.17 7.75 -30.11
C GLU A 60 7.27 6.79 -29.65
N ALA A 61 8.30 6.60 -30.47
CA ALA A 61 9.42 5.73 -30.12
C ALA A 61 10.75 6.36 -30.52
N ARG A 62 11.77 6.21 -29.66
CA ARG A 62 13.17 6.52 -29.92
C ARG A 62 14.00 5.29 -29.56
N GLY A 63 14.91 4.88 -30.43
CA GLY A 63 15.73 3.69 -30.20
C GLY A 63 15.68 2.71 -31.38
N CYS A 64 15.78 1.42 -31.07
CA CYS A 64 15.87 0.37 -32.09
C CYS A 64 14.57 0.17 -32.89
N GLY A 65 14.69 -0.41 -34.10
CA GLY A 65 13.53 -0.69 -34.96
C GLY A 65 12.49 -1.61 -34.30
N ALA A 66 12.93 -2.54 -33.44
CA ALA A 66 12.03 -3.44 -32.73
C ALA A 66 11.04 -2.67 -31.82
N VAL A 67 11.48 -1.59 -31.17
CA VAL A 67 10.62 -0.77 -30.31
C VAL A 67 9.59 0.00 -31.13
N ARG A 68 9.98 0.52 -32.30
CA ARG A 68 9.04 1.15 -33.24
C ARG A 68 8.00 0.14 -33.74
N ALA A 69 8.43 -1.07 -34.07
CA ALA A 69 7.51 -2.12 -34.50
C ALA A 69 6.56 -2.53 -33.37
N ALA A 70 7.07 -2.72 -32.14
CA ALA A 70 6.27 -3.06 -30.97
C ALA A 70 5.22 -2.00 -30.63
N GLY A 71 5.55 -0.71 -30.75
CA GLY A 71 4.57 0.38 -30.60
C GLY A 71 3.45 0.32 -31.64
N SER A 72 3.81 0.05 -32.89
CA SER A 72 2.84 -0.15 -33.99
C SER A 72 1.94 -1.37 -33.75
N ALA A 73 2.49 -2.47 -33.25
CA ALA A 73 1.74 -3.67 -32.87
C ALA A 73 0.75 -3.39 -31.74
N VAL A 74 1.18 -2.70 -30.68
CA VAL A 74 0.30 -2.27 -29.59
C VAL A 74 -0.89 -1.48 -30.11
N VAL A 75 -0.67 -0.47 -30.96
CA VAL A 75 -1.78 0.33 -31.55
C VAL A 75 -2.76 -0.56 -32.31
N GLY A 76 -2.27 -1.46 -33.16
CA GLY A 76 -3.11 -2.37 -33.94
C GLY A 76 -3.93 -3.35 -33.09
N LEU A 77 -3.41 -3.75 -31.93
CA LEU A 77 -4.08 -4.70 -31.02
C LEU A 77 -5.13 -4.05 -30.12
N VAL A 78 -5.07 -2.74 -29.89
CA VAL A 78 -5.93 -2.08 -28.89
C VAL A 78 -6.92 -1.07 -29.48
N GLU A 79 -6.65 -0.48 -30.63
CA GLU A 79 -7.58 0.50 -31.21
C GLU A 79 -8.91 -0.17 -31.61
N GLY A 80 -10.02 0.36 -31.09
CA GLY A 80 -11.37 -0.20 -31.25
C GLY A 80 -11.73 -1.32 -30.25
N GLU A 81 -10.76 -1.83 -29.51
CA GLU A 81 -10.93 -2.99 -28.62
C GLU A 81 -11.56 -2.60 -27.27
N HIS A 82 -12.15 -3.59 -26.58
CA HIS A 82 -12.63 -3.38 -25.21
C HIS A 82 -11.45 -3.14 -24.25
N VAL A 83 -11.61 -2.20 -23.31
CA VAL A 83 -10.55 -1.80 -22.38
C VAL A 83 -10.10 -2.96 -21.50
N LEU A 84 -11.02 -3.85 -21.09
CA LEU A 84 -10.66 -5.06 -20.34
C LEU A 84 -9.85 -6.05 -21.17
N HIS A 85 -10.05 -6.14 -22.49
CA HIS A 85 -9.21 -6.97 -23.34
C HIS A 85 -7.84 -6.33 -23.56
N ALA A 86 -7.79 -5.03 -23.82
CA ALA A 86 -6.53 -4.28 -23.91
C ALA A 86 -5.70 -4.40 -22.62
N ALA A 87 -6.35 -4.41 -21.45
CA ALA A 87 -5.70 -4.60 -20.14
C ALA A 87 -5.15 -6.02 -19.90
N ARG A 88 -5.46 -7.00 -20.77
CA ARG A 88 -4.85 -8.35 -20.75
C ARG A 88 -3.61 -8.46 -21.62
N LEU A 89 -3.33 -7.44 -22.45
CA LEU A 89 -2.25 -7.51 -23.44
C LEU A 89 -0.89 -7.77 -22.79
N THR A 90 -0.22 -8.82 -23.21
CA THR A 90 1.09 -9.24 -22.70
C THR A 90 2.21 -8.90 -23.70
N PRO A 91 3.48 -8.89 -23.26
CA PRO A 91 4.61 -8.81 -24.19
C PRO A 91 4.63 -9.95 -25.21
N ALA A 92 4.09 -11.13 -24.87
CA ALA A 92 4.00 -12.25 -25.79
C ALA A 92 2.98 -12.01 -26.92
N ASP A 93 1.87 -11.33 -26.62
CA ASP A 93 0.87 -10.96 -27.63
C ASP A 93 1.44 -9.93 -28.61
N VAL A 94 2.15 -8.92 -28.09
CA VAL A 94 2.85 -7.93 -28.91
C VAL A 94 3.91 -8.59 -29.81
N ALA A 95 4.70 -9.50 -29.25
CA ALA A 95 5.66 -10.27 -30.05
C ALA A 95 4.96 -11.16 -31.09
N GLY A 96 3.83 -11.77 -30.75
CA GLY A 96 3.01 -12.58 -31.65
C GLY A 96 2.45 -11.80 -32.83
N GLU A 97 1.95 -10.58 -32.60
CA GLU A 97 1.46 -9.67 -33.65
C GLU A 97 2.57 -9.34 -34.66
N LEU A 98 3.81 -9.21 -34.18
CA LEU A 98 4.99 -9.00 -35.03
C LEU A 98 5.46 -10.24 -35.79
N GLY A 99 4.78 -11.39 -35.62
CA GLY A 99 5.20 -12.67 -36.19
C GLY A 99 6.31 -13.35 -35.39
N GLY A 100 6.52 -12.95 -34.13
CA GLY A 100 7.60 -13.39 -33.26
C GLY A 100 8.73 -12.37 -33.13
N LEU A 101 9.43 -12.40 -31.99
CA LEU A 101 10.65 -11.61 -31.76
C LEU A 101 11.78 -12.53 -31.29
N ALA A 102 13.01 -12.20 -31.68
CA ALA A 102 14.19 -12.85 -31.12
C ALA A 102 14.28 -12.55 -29.61
N PRO A 103 14.86 -13.44 -28.78
CA PRO A 103 14.99 -13.22 -27.34
C PRO A 103 15.64 -11.89 -26.97
N THR A 104 16.64 -11.44 -27.75
CA THR A 104 17.33 -10.16 -27.57
C THR A 104 16.46 -8.94 -27.87
N ALA A 105 15.36 -9.11 -28.60
CA ALA A 105 14.42 -8.06 -28.97
C ALA A 105 13.12 -8.08 -28.14
N MET A 106 12.92 -9.08 -27.27
CA MET A 106 11.71 -9.19 -26.44
C MET A 106 11.49 -7.98 -25.53
N HIS A 107 12.57 -7.33 -25.10
CA HIS A 107 12.50 -6.09 -24.33
C HIS A 107 11.67 -5.00 -25.03
N ALA A 108 11.67 -4.94 -26.37
CA ALA A 108 10.86 -3.98 -27.12
C ALA A 108 9.35 -4.17 -26.88
N ALA A 109 8.90 -5.43 -26.84
CA ALA A 109 7.51 -5.76 -26.54
C ALA A 109 7.16 -5.47 -25.07
N GLU A 110 8.10 -5.71 -24.15
CA GLU A 110 7.94 -5.36 -22.72
C GLU A 110 7.76 -3.87 -22.51
N LEU A 111 8.60 -3.04 -23.15
CA LEU A 111 8.50 -1.58 -23.08
C LEU A 111 7.17 -1.08 -23.65
N ALA A 112 6.78 -1.57 -24.82
CA ALA A 112 5.54 -1.15 -25.47
C ALA A 112 4.30 -1.54 -24.64
N ALA A 113 4.28 -2.76 -24.09
CA ALA A 113 3.22 -3.19 -23.19
C ALA A 113 3.22 -2.35 -21.89
N ASP A 114 4.37 -2.07 -21.29
CA ASP A 114 4.40 -1.25 -20.06
C ASP A 114 3.87 0.17 -20.30
N ALA A 115 4.26 0.80 -21.41
CA ALA A 115 3.74 2.10 -21.80
C ALA A 115 2.21 2.07 -22.01
N LEU A 116 1.66 1.04 -22.66
CA LEU A 116 0.22 0.86 -22.81
C LEU A 116 -0.48 0.78 -21.45
N HIS A 117 -0.01 -0.11 -20.56
CA HIS A 117 -0.67 -0.36 -19.27
C HIS A 117 -0.64 0.88 -18.36
N ARG A 118 0.42 1.68 -18.43
CA ARG A 118 0.47 3.00 -17.77
C ARG A 118 -0.59 3.95 -18.35
N ALA A 119 -0.75 4.00 -19.68
CA ALA A 119 -1.73 4.85 -20.34
C ALA A 119 -3.18 4.44 -19.98
N LEU A 120 -3.48 3.14 -19.98
CA LEU A 120 -4.78 2.60 -19.56
C LEU A 120 -5.07 2.89 -18.08
N GLY A 121 -4.06 2.78 -17.21
CA GLY A 121 -4.18 3.14 -15.80
C GLY A 121 -4.57 4.61 -15.59
N MET A 122 -3.94 5.53 -16.33
CA MET A 122 -4.31 6.95 -16.29
C MET A 122 -5.74 7.20 -16.79
N ALA A 123 -6.12 6.58 -17.91
CA ALA A 123 -7.47 6.72 -18.46
C ALA A 123 -8.55 6.22 -17.49
N ALA A 124 -8.28 5.10 -16.80
CA ALA A 124 -9.20 4.55 -15.81
C ALA A 124 -9.31 5.41 -14.55
N ARG A 125 -8.17 5.92 -14.05
CA ARG A 125 -8.12 6.86 -12.91
C ARG A 125 -8.89 8.14 -13.18
N ASP A 126 -8.79 8.70 -14.38
CA ASP A 126 -9.39 9.99 -14.72
C ASP A 126 -10.86 9.87 -15.18
N GLY A 127 -11.37 8.66 -15.35
CA GLY A 127 -12.81 8.39 -15.56
C GLY A 127 -13.24 8.28 -17.00
N SER A 128 -12.27 8.22 -17.91
CA SER A 128 -12.55 7.96 -19.33
C SER A 128 -12.91 6.50 -19.61
N VAL A 129 -12.63 5.60 -18.65
CA VAL A 129 -13.02 4.19 -18.70
C VAL A 129 -14.20 3.97 -17.77
N GLU A 130 -15.32 3.52 -18.33
CA GLU A 130 -16.50 3.07 -17.61
C GLU A 130 -16.99 1.76 -18.21
N VAL A 131 -16.89 0.68 -17.46
CA VAL A 131 -17.34 -0.65 -17.86
C VAL A 131 -18.71 -0.93 -17.24
N ALA A 132 -19.61 -1.51 -18.03
CA ALA A 132 -20.94 -1.88 -17.57
C ALA A 132 -20.89 -2.80 -16.34
N ALA A 133 -21.77 -2.55 -15.37
CA ALA A 133 -21.83 -3.31 -14.14
C ALA A 133 -22.13 -4.80 -14.40
N ALA A 134 -21.41 -5.70 -13.72
CA ALA A 134 -21.69 -7.13 -13.73
C ALA A 134 -21.73 -7.68 -12.29
N SER A 135 -22.79 -8.40 -11.96
CA SER A 135 -23.05 -8.91 -10.60
C SER A 135 -22.03 -9.95 -10.12
N GLY A 136 -21.38 -10.65 -11.07
CA GLY A 136 -20.35 -11.65 -10.83
C GLY A 136 -18.91 -11.13 -10.99
N ARG A 137 -18.70 -9.81 -11.07
CA ARG A 137 -17.35 -9.24 -11.22
C ARG A 137 -16.78 -8.83 -9.86
N THR A 138 -15.49 -9.09 -9.68
CA THR A 138 -14.72 -8.65 -8.52
C THR A 138 -13.40 -8.05 -8.96
N VAL A 139 -13.07 -6.90 -8.38
CA VAL A 139 -11.74 -6.30 -8.53
C VAL A 139 -10.88 -6.81 -7.38
N VAL A 140 -9.66 -7.24 -7.68
CA VAL A 140 -8.72 -7.74 -6.67
C VAL A 140 -7.49 -6.84 -6.62
N ALA A 141 -7.18 -6.33 -5.43
CA ALA A 141 -5.95 -5.58 -5.19
C ALA A 141 -4.75 -6.55 -5.16
N MET A 142 -3.94 -6.55 -6.21
CA MET A 142 -2.77 -7.42 -6.39
C MET A 142 -1.47 -6.70 -6.09
N SER A 143 -0.77 -7.12 -5.02
CA SER A 143 0.55 -6.58 -4.63
C SER A 143 1.72 -7.38 -5.22
N GLY A 144 1.44 -8.43 -5.99
CA GLY A 144 2.46 -9.37 -6.49
C GLY A 144 3.00 -10.33 -5.40
N GLY A 145 2.34 -10.38 -4.24
CA GLY A 145 2.58 -11.35 -3.17
C GLY A 145 1.64 -12.56 -3.25
N VAL A 146 1.94 -13.59 -2.45
CA VAL A 146 1.15 -14.83 -2.39
C VAL A 146 -0.30 -14.59 -1.95
N ASP A 147 -0.52 -13.68 -1.01
CA ASP A 147 -1.83 -13.45 -0.41
C ASP A 147 -2.83 -12.86 -1.40
N SER A 148 -2.44 -11.79 -2.10
CA SER A 148 -3.31 -11.19 -3.11
C SER A 148 -3.57 -12.11 -4.30
N ALA A 149 -2.60 -12.97 -4.64
CA ALA A 149 -2.76 -13.93 -5.72
C ALA A 149 -3.70 -15.07 -5.32
N ALA A 150 -3.60 -15.57 -4.08
CA ALA A 150 -4.56 -16.52 -3.53
C ALA A 150 -5.97 -15.92 -3.43
N ALA A 151 -6.09 -14.65 -3.03
CA ALA A 151 -7.39 -13.96 -3.01
C ALA A 151 -8.01 -13.88 -4.42
N ALA A 152 -7.21 -13.59 -5.45
CA ALA A 152 -7.66 -13.63 -6.84
C ALA A 152 -8.06 -15.04 -7.29
N GLN A 153 -7.27 -16.05 -6.90
CA GLN A 153 -7.58 -17.45 -7.22
C GLN A 153 -8.89 -17.91 -6.57
N ILE A 154 -9.16 -17.54 -5.31
CA ILE A 154 -10.43 -17.86 -4.63
C ILE A 154 -11.61 -17.25 -5.39
N ALA A 155 -11.49 -16.02 -5.87
CA ALA A 155 -12.54 -15.39 -6.68
C ALA A 155 -12.74 -16.10 -8.02
N LEU A 156 -11.65 -16.51 -8.69
CA LEU A 156 -11.72 -17.31 -9.93
C LEU A 156 -12.39 -18.68 -9.69
N ASP A 157 -12.01 -19.38 -8.63
CA ASP A 157 -12.58 -20.69 -8.27
C ASP A 157 -14.07 -20.56 -7.92
N GLY A 158 -14.50 -19.39 -7.44
CA GLY A 158 -15.91 -19.03 -7.23
C GLY A 158 -16.68 -18.70 -8.51
N GLY A 159 -16.04 -18.74 -9.68
CA GLY A 159 -16.66 -18.42 -10.97
C GLY A 159 -16.83 -16.91 -11.22
N GLU A 160 -16.12 -16.06 -10.47
CA GLU A 160 -16.21 -14.61 -10.62
C GLU A 160 -15.37 -14.12 -11.82
N GLU A 161 -15.83 -13.06 -12.48
CA GLU A 161 -15.02 -12.32 -13.45
C GLU A 161 -14.04 -11.43 -12.66
N VAL A 162 -12.77 -11.79 -12.67
CA VAL A 162 -11.76 -11.11 -11.86
C VAL A 162 -11.01 -10.06 -12.68
N ILE A 163 -10.86 -8.86 -12.11
CA ILE A 163 -9.97 -7.81 -12.62
C ILE A 163 -8.90 -7.50 -11.58
N ALA A 164 -7.64 -7.47 -11.98
CA ALA A 164 -6.53 -7.15 -11.10
C ALA A 164 -6.23 -5.64 -11.11
N VAL A 165 -6.00 -5.07 -9.93
CA VAL A 165 -5.53 -3.69 -9.77
C VAL A 165 -4.28 -3.68 -8.89
N THR A 166 -3.26 -2.93 -9.29
CA THR A 166 -2.06 -2.69 -8.46
C THR A 166 -1.88 -1.20 -8.23
N LEU A 167 -1.43 -0.84 -7.03
CA LEU A 167 -1.08 0.54 -6.68
C LEU A 167 0.43 0.77 -6.83
N GLU A 168 0.81 1.84 -7.52
CA GLU A 168 2.16 2.40 -7.46
C GLU A 168 2.13 3.55 -6.44
N LEU A 169 2.80 3.37 -5.30
CA LEU A 169 2.75 4.33 -4.18
C LEU A 169 4.08 5.04 -3.94
N TRP A 170 5.21 4.41 -4.30
CA TRP A 170 6.51 4.96 -3.97
C TRP A 170 7.56 4.57 -5.01
N SER A 171 8.44 5.51 -5.33
CA SER A 171 9.61 5.28 -6.18
C SER A 171 10.78 6.09 -5.64
N ASP A 172 11.74 5.41 -5.01
CA ASP A 172 13.01 5.99 -4.57
C ASP A 172 14.15 5.06 -5.03
N PRO A 173 15.12 5.54 -5.85
CA PRO A 173 16.25 4.74 -6.30
C PRO A 173 17.08 4.12 -5.16
N ALA A 174 17.05 4.70 -3.97
CA ALA A 174 17.74 4.18 -2.78
C ALA A 174 16.96 3.08 -2.05
N THR A 175 15.72 2.80 -2.45
CA THR A 175 14.91 1.71 -1.87
C THR A 175 15.05 0.43 -2.68
N ASP A 176 14.96 -0.71 -2.00
CA ASP A 176 14.91 -2.01 -2.65
C ASP A 176 13.51 -2.23 -3.25
N GLY A 177 13.40 -2.01 -4.56
CA GLY A 177 12.16 -2.15 -5.32
C GLY A 177 11.56 -3.57 -5.24
N GLU A 178 12.34 -4.61 -4.97
CA GLU A 178 11.82 -5.99 -4.86
C GLU A 178 11.21 -6.27 -3.47
N LYS A 179 11.68 -5.56 -2.45
CA LYS A 179 11.17 -5.68 -1.07
C LYS A 179 9.93 -4.82 -0.83
N SER A 180 9.74 -3.76 -1.62
CA SER A 180 8.54 -2.92 -1.58
C SER A 180 7.42 -3.51 -2.44
N CYS A 181 6.21 -3.61 -1.89
CA CYS A 181 5.06 -4.20 -2.60
C CYS A 181 4.37 -3.25 -3.61
N CYS A 182 4.81 -2.00 -3.70
CA CYS A 182 4.17 -0.93 -4.48
C CYS A 182 5.18 -0.05 -5.23
N SER A 183 6.37 -0.60 -5.50
CA SER A 183 7.40 -0.02 -6.36
C SER A 183 7.07 -0.24 -7.85
N PRO A 184 7.73 0.47 -8.78
CA PRO A 184 7.62 0.19 -10.20
C PRO A 184 7.92 -1.29 -10.56
N GLN A 185 8.91 -1.89 -9.92
CA GLN A 185 9.27 -3.30 -10.13
C GLN A 185 8.18 -4.25 -9.62
N ALA A 186 7.59 -3.95 -8.46
CA ALA A 186 6.48 -4.72 -7.91
C ALA A 186 5.22 -4.64 -8.77
N VAL A 187 4.94 -3.48 -9.35
CA VAL A 187 3.84 -3.29 -10.32
C VAL A 187 4.02 -4.20 -11.53
N THR A 188 5.22 -4.22 -12.14
CA THR A 188 5.52 -5.10 -13.27
C THR A 188 5.36 -6.58 -12.89
N GLY A 189 5.86 -6.97 -11.71
CA GLY A 189 5.72 -8.35 -11.21
C GLY A 189 4.26 -8.74 -10.95
N ALA A 190 3.46 -7.84 -10.37
CA ALA A 190 2.04 -8.06 -10.11
C ALA A 190 1.23 -8.15 -11.41
N ARG A 191 1.52 -7.29 -12.40
CA ARG A 191 0.92 -7.35 -13.74
C ARG A 191 1.23 -8.67 -14.43
N ALA A 192 2.50 -9.07 -14.46
CA ALA A 192 2.90 -10.34 -15.06
C ALA A 192 2.23 -11.54 -14.37
N LEU A 193 1.99 -11.46 -13.05
CA LEU A 193 1.24 -12.48 -12.33
C LEU A 193 -0.25 -12.48 -12.71
N ALA A 194 -0.89 -11.31 -12.77
CA ALA A 194 -2.27 -11.17 -13.21
C ALA A 194 -2.48 -11.73 -14.62
N HIS A 195 -1.58 -11.40 -15.56
CA HIS A 195 -1.63 -11.91 -16.93
C HIS A 195 -1.44 -13.42 -17.02
N ARG A 196 -0.54 -14.01 -16.20
CA ARG A 196 -0.43 -15.49 -16.10
C ARG A 196 -1.71 -16.16 -15.59
N MET A 197 -2.48 -15.44 -14.78
CA MET A 197 -3.80 -15.87 -14.31
C MET A 197 -4.91 -15.53 -15.33
N GLY A 198 -4.58 -14.97 -16.49
CA GLY A 198 -5.53 -14.57 -17.53
C GLY A 198 -6.35 -13.31 -17.20
N LEU A 199 -5.91 -12.53 -16.21
CA LEU A 199 -6.66 -11.40 -15.67
C LEU A 199 -6.31 -10.08 -16.38
N PRO A 200 -7.29 -9.21 -16.66
CA PRO A 200 -7.02 -7.83 -17.00
C PRO A 200 -6.36 -7.12 -15.82
N HIS A 201 -5.40 -6.24 -16.10
CA HIS A 201 -4.64 -5.52 -15.07
C HIS A 201 -4.69 -4.01 -15.28
N PHE A 202 -4.93 -3.27 -14.20
CA PHE A 202 -4.75 -1.82 -14.16
C PHE A 202 -3.74 -1.41 -13.09
N THR A 203 -2.99 -0.36 -13.38
CA THR A 203 -2.11 0.30 -12.41
C THR A 203 -2.68 1.66 -12.03
N LEU A 204 -2.84 1.91 -10.74
CA LEU A 204 -3.15 3.25 -10.23
C LEU A 204 -1.88 3.88 -9.65
N ASP A 205 -1.43 4.96 -10.28
CA ASP A 205 -0.36 5.80 -9.74
C ASP A 205 -0.95 6.76 -8.70
N LEU A 206 -0.57 6.55 -7.44
CA LEU A 206 -0.94 7.38 -6.30
C LEU A 206 0.29 7.94 -5.59
N ARG A 207 1.46 8.02 -6.26
CA ARG A 207 2.72 8.44 -5.63
C ARG A 207 2.65 9.83 -4.99
N GLU A 208 2.04 10.79 -5.69
CA GLU A 208 1.89 12.16 -5.19
C GLU A 208 1.00 12.22 -3.95
N ARG A 209 -0.19 11.59 -4.02
CA ARG A 209 -1.13 11.49 -2.89
C ARG A 209 -0.50 10.75 -1.72
N PHE A 210 0.19 9.64 -1.98
CA PHE A 210 0.88 8.87 -0.95
C PHE A 210 1.97 9.70 -0.27
N ARG A 211 2.75 10.48 -1.03
CA ARG A 211 3.74 11.37 -0.44
C ARG A 211 3.07 12.41 0.46
N ALA A 212 2.10 13.15 -0.07
CA ALA A 212 1.42 14.22 0.66
C ALA A 212 0.70 13.72 1.91
N ASP A 213 -0.04 12.62 1.81
CA ASP A 213 -0.93 12.17 2.88
C ASP A 213 -0.25 11.21 3.85
N VAL A 214 0.77 10.45 3.45
CA VAL A 214 1.37 9.39 4.31
C VAL A 214 2.80 9.72 4.68
N VAL A 215 3.63 10.14 3.72
CA VAL A 215 5.05 10.40 3.96
C VAL A 215 5.27 11.70 4.71
N GLU A 216 4.61 12.79 4.31
CA GLU A 216 4.74 14.06 5.03
C GLU A 216 4.22 13.94 6.47
N ASP A 217 3.08 13.27 6.71
CA ASP A 217 2.60 12.97 8.06
C ASP A 217 3.59 12.11 8.87
N PHE A 218 4.26 11.17 8.21
CA PHE A 218 5.31 10.39 8.83
C PHE A 218 6.49 11.28 9.27
N LEU A 219 6.95 12.18 8.40
CA LEU A 219 8.04 13.11 8.69
C LEU A 219 7.65 14.10 9.81
N ASP A 220 6.46 14.69 9.72
CA ASP A 220 5.91 15.61 10.73
C ASP A 220 5.78 14.94 12.09
N GLY A 221 5.22 13.72 12.12
CA GLY A 221 5.08 12.96 13.34
C GLY A 221 6.44 12.68 13.99
N TYR A 222 7.48 12.36 13.22
CA TYR A 222 8.82 12.16 13.78
C TYR A 222 9.49 13.46 14.23
N ALA A 223 9.33 14.55 13.48
CA ALA A 223 9.83 15.88 13.83
C ALA A 223 9.19 16.43 15.12
N GLY A 224 7.91 16.13 15.35
CA GLY A 224 7.18 16.49 16.57
C GLY A 224 7.36 15.52 17.75
N GLY A 225 8.26 14.55 17.66
CA GLY A 225 8.47 13.57 18.74
C GLY A 225 7.39 12.47 18.86
N GLY A 226 6.51 12.33 17.88
CA GLY A 226 5.62 11.19 17.74
C GLY A 226 6.31 9.93 17.18
N THR A 227 5.51 8.91 16.92
CA THR A 227 5.85 7.70 16.15
C THR A 227 4.61 7.28 15.37
N PRO A 228 4.36 7.92 14.21
CA PRO A 228 3.15 7.67 13.40
C PRO A 228 3.10 6.25 12.84
N ASN A 229 1.89 5.75 12.58
CA ASN A 229 1.67 4.48 11.89
C ASN A 229 1.24 4.72 10.43
N PRO A 230 2.18 4.65 9.46
CA PRO A 230 1.87 4.99 8.07
C PRO A 230 0.98 3.94 7.38
N CYS A 231 0.95 2.68 7.84
CA CYS A 231 0.10 1.64 7.24
C CYS A 231 -1.38 1.87 7.53
N VAL A 232 -1.72 2.14 8.79
CA VAL A 232 -3.10 2.46 9.20
C VAL A 232 -3.61 3.68 8.43
N ARG A 233 -2.75 4.70 8.31
CA ARG A 233 -3.07 5.92 7.56
C ARG A 233 -3.24 5.68 6.07
N CYS A 234 -2.32 4.95 5.44
CA CYS A 234 -2.38 4.62 4.02
C CYS A 234 -3.66 3.84 3.67
N ASN A 235 -4.02 2.83 4.47
CA ASN A 235 -5.25 2.09 4.29
C ASN A 235 -6.47 3.04 4.39
N GLY A 236 -6.58 3.80 5.48
CA GLY A 236 -7.76 4.63 5.73
C GLY A 236 -7.89 5.92 4.90
N LEU A 237 -6.86 6.38 4.19
CA LEU A 237 -6.91 7.68 3.47
C LEU A 237 -6.47 7.66 2.01
N VAL A 238 -5.72 6.64 1.56
CA VAL A 238 -5.10 6.68 0.21
C VAL A 238 -5.51 5.46 -0.60
N ARG A 239 -5.39 4.29 0.00
CA ARG A 239 -5.49 3.01 -0.70
C ARG A 239 -6.93 2.65 -1.05
N PHE A 240 -7.82 2.58 -0.08
CA PHE A 240 -9.16 2.03 -0.31
C PHE A 240 -10.06 2.96 -1.10
N ASP A 241 -10.11 4.26 -0.79
CA ASP A 241 -10.85 5.26 -1.57
C ASP A 241 -10.62 5.16 -3.08
N ALA A 242 -9.34 5.24 -3.48
CA ALA A 242 -8.96 5.23 -4.89
C ALA A 242 -9.29 3.89 -5.56
N MET A 243 -9.07 2.77 -4.85
CA MET A 243 -9.39 1.44 -5.39
C MET A 243 -10.90 1.22 -5.48
N LEU A 244 -11.69 1.69 -4.52
CA LEU A 244 -13.16 1.56 -4.52
C LEU A 244 -13.79 2.39 -5.63
N ASP A 245 -13.30 3.62 -5.88
CA ASP A 245 -13.77 4.42 -7.01
C ASP A 245 -13.43 3.77 -8.36
N LEU A 246 -12.18 3.28 -8.53
CA LEU A 246 -11.82 2.52 -9.72
C LEU A 246 -12.68 1.25 -9.86
N THR A 247 -12.92 0.54 -8.75
CA THR A 247 -13.73 -0.70 -8.74
C THR A 247 -15.12 -0.45 -9.31
N ARG A 248 -15.75 0.65 -8.90
CA ARG A 248 -17.06 1.08 -9.43
C ARG A 248 -16.99 1.36 -10.93
N ARG A 249 -15.97 2.09 -11.40
CA ARG A 249 -15.79 2.41 -12.82
C ARG A 249 -15.51 1.19 -13.69
N LEU A 250 -14.87 0.16 -13.11
CA LEU A 250 -14.67 -1.14 -13.77
C LEU A 250 -15.92 -2.05 -13.69
N GLY A 251 -17.07 -1.51 -13.32
CA GLY A 251 -18.34 -2.24 -13.32
C GLY A 251 -18.42 -3.33 -12.24
N SER A 252 -17.70 -3.16 -11.12
CA SER A 252 -17.77 -4.04 -9.96
C SER A 252 -18.28 -3.29 -8.74
N GLY A 253 -19.12 -3.95 -7.94
CA GLY A 253 -19.50 -3.47 -6.60
C GLY A 253 -18.59 -3.99 -5.49
N ARG A 254 -17.60 -4.83 -5.82
CA ARG A 254 -16.78 -5.58 -4.86
C ARG A 254 -15.29 -5.44 -5.14
N LEU A 255 -14.56 -5.13 -4.07
CA LEU A 255 -13.10 -5.07 -4.02
C LEU A 255 -12.58 -6.11 -3.03
N ALA A 256 -11.89 -7.12 -3.53
CA ALA A 256 -11.20 -8.10 -2.71
C ALA A 256 -9.74 -7.72 -2.49
N THR A 257 -9.23 -8.00 -1.30
CA THR A 257 -7.80 -7.82 -0.97
C THR A 257 -7.26 -9.04 -0.25
N GLY A 258 -5.93 -9.25 -0.32
CA GLY A 258 -5.26 -10.32 0.42
C GLY A 258 -5.05 -10.02 1.91
N HIS A 259 -5.91 -9.21 2.55
CA HIS A 259 -5.81 -8.97 3.98
C HIS A 259 -6.43 -10.11 4.78
N TYR A 260 -5.81 -10.43 5.92
CA TYR A 260 -6.31 -11.35 6.93
C TYR A 260 -7.15 -10.55 7.92
N ALA A 261 -8.43 -10.39 7.60
CA ALA A 261 -9.45 -9.83 8.47
C ALA A 261 -10.80 -10.34 8.01
N ARG A 262 -11.84 -10.13 8.78
CA ARG A 262 -13.21 -10.48 8.41
C ARG A 262 -14.07 -9.22 8.42
N VAL A 263 -15.14 -9.23 7.65
CA VAL A 263 -16.21 -8.23 7.76
C VAL A 263 -17.37 -8.90 8.47
N PHE A 264 -17.88 -8.28 9.51
CA PHE A 264 -19.01 -8.79 10.28
C PHE A 264 -20.05 -7.68 10.42
N ASP A 265 -21.30 -7.99 10.06
CA ASP A 265 -22.44 -7.11 10.31
C ASP A 265 -23.08 -7.52 11.63
N ASP A 266 -23.08 -6.61 12.60
CA ASP A 266 -23.64 -6.85 13.93
C ASP A 266 -25.12 -6.41 14.05
N GLY A 267 -25.75 -6.06 12.93
CA GLY A 267 -27.12 -5.53 12.86
C GLY A 267 -27.20 -4.00 12.78
N GLU A 268 -26.13 -3.30 13.15
CA GLU A 268 -26.00 -1.84 12.97
C GLU A 268 -25.15 -1.49 11.73
N GLY A 269 -24.62 -2.49 11.03
CA GLY A 269 -23.79 -2.35 9.83
C GLY A 269 -22.44 -3.07 9.95
N PRO A 270 -21.63 -3.06 8.89
CA PRO A 270 -20.39 -3.83 8.85
C PRO A 270 -19.29 -3.21 9.71
N LEU A 271 -18.57 -4.06 10.42
CA LEU A 271 -17.35 -3.78 11.18
C LEU A 271 -16.22 -4.70 10.74
N VAL A 272 -14.97 -4.25 10.98
CA VAL A 272 -13.81 -5.13 10.87
C VAL A 272 -13.82 -6.11 12.04
N ARG A 273 -13.66 -7.39 11.75
CA ARG A 273 -13.48 -8.47 12.72
C ARG A 273 -12.08 -9.07 12.57
N THR A 274 -11.49 -9.50 13.68
CA THR A 274 -10.18 -10.18 13.67
C THR A 274 -10.17 -11.38 12.72
N ALA A 275 -9.03 -11.70 12.13
CA ALA A 275 -8.86 -12.91 11.33
C ALA A 275 -9.02 -14.20 12.16
N ALA A 276 -9.33 -15.30 11.50
CA ALA A 276 -9.29 -16.63 12.10
C ALA A 276 -7.86 -17.05 12.50
N ASP A 277 -6.83 -16.61 11.75
CA ASP A 277 -5.41 -16.80 12.08
C ASP A 277 -4.88 -15.62 12.92
N PRO A 278 -4.69 -15.78 14.24
CA PRO A 278 -4.25 -14.69 15.10
C PRO A 278 -2.83 -14.21 14.81
N ALA A 279 -1.98 -15.06 14.21
CA ALA A 279 -0.61 -14.70 13.86
C ALA A 279 -0.55 -13.80 12.62
N LYS A 280 -1.63 -13.77 11.83
CA LYS A 280 -1.76 -12.96 10.62
C LYS A 280 -2.78 -11.85 10.71
N ASP A 281 -3.56 -11.78 11.78
CA ASP A 281 -4.61 -10.78 11.97
C ASP A 281 -4.16 -9.35 11.61
N GLN A 282 -4.83 -8.78 10.61
CA GLN A 282 -4.61 -7.45 10.05
C GLN A 282 -5.73 -6.46 10.43
N SER A 283 -6.66 -6.84 11.32
CA SER A 283 -7.76 -5.96 11.76
C SER A 283 -7.29 -4.58 12.23
N TYR A 284 -6.18 -4.52 12.96
CA TYR A 284 -5.58 -3.28 13.45
C TYR A 284 -5.18 -2.29 12.34
N VAL A 285 -4.60 -2.77 11.23
CA VAL A 285 -4.20 -1.88 10.12
C VAL A 285 -5.39 -1.44 9.25
N LEU A 286 -6.56 -2.02 9.51
CA LEU A 286 -7.83 -1.71 8.87
C LEU A 286 -8.78 -0.94 9.79
N ALA A 287 -8.35 -0.57 11.01
CA ALA A 287 -9.22 0.01 12.03
C ALA A 287 -9.90 1.32 11.63
N ARG A 288 -9.33 2.05 10.65
CA ARG A 288 -9.87 3.31 10.13
C ARG A 288 -11.00 3.16 9.13
N LEU A 289 -11.23 1.95 8.60
CA LEU A 289 -12.27 1.73 7.59
C LEU A 289 -13.65 1.99 8.17
N ASP A 290 -14.50 2.66 7.40
CA ASP A 290 -15.89 2.91 7.75
C ASP A 290 -16.85 1.84 7.18
N GLY A 291 -18.10 1.86 7.63
CA GLY A 291 -19.10 0.88 7.21
C GLY A 291 -19.45 0.93 5.72
N ASN A 292 -19.39 2.10 5.08
CA ASN A 292 -19.65 2.24 3.65
C ASN A 292 -18.51 1.63 2.82
N GLU A 293 -17.26 1.83 3.21
CA GLU A 293 -16.12 1.14 2.61
C GLU A 293 -16.22 -0.38 2.81
N LEU A 294 -16.46 -0.83 4.05
CA LEU A 294 -16.53 -2.24 4.40
C LEU A 294 -17.64 -2.99 3.66
N SER A 295 -18.78 -2.33 3.36
CA SER A 295 -19.88 -2.93 2.59
C SER A 295 -19.47 -3.37 1.17
N ARG A 296 -18.37 -2.84 0.65
CA ARG A 296 -17.84 -3.13 -0.70
C ARG A 296 -16.55 -3.94 -0.67
N LEU A 297 -16.00 -4.19 0.51
CA LEU A 297 -14.74 -4.90 0.69
C LEU A 297 -14.96 -6.38 0.95
N ARG A 298 -14.03 -7.20 0.43
CA ARG A 298 -13.92 -8.62 0.74
C ARG A 298 -12.49 -8.96 1.17
N PHE A 299 -12.40 -9.82 2.16
CA PHE A 299 -11.15 -10.36 2.68
C PHE A 299 -11.18 -11.90 2.58
N PRO A 300 -10.94 -12.47 1.38
CA PRO A 300 -11.09 -13.91 1.16
C PRO A 300 -10.21 -14.79 2.06
N LEU A 301 -9.13 -14.23 2.60
CA LEU A 301 -8.19 -14.93 3.48
C LEU A 301 -8.57 -14.85 4.97
N GLY A 302 -9.64 -14.12 5.31
CA GLY A 302 -10.04 -13.86 6.70
C GLY A 302 -10.32 -15.09 7.54
N GLU A 303 -10.77 -16.17 6.89
CA GLU A 303 -11.09 -17.47 7.52
C GLU A 303 -9.96 -18.50 7.35
N MET A 304 -8.81 -18.11 6.81
CA MET A 304 -7.74 -19.03 6.44
C MET A 304 -6.48 -18.83 7.27
N GLU A 305 -5.85 -19.94 7.64
CA GLU A 305 -4.48 -19.92 8.15
C GLU A 305 -3.47 -19.75 7.00
N LYS A 306 -2.36 -19.05 7.27
CA LYS A 306 -1.31 -18.79 6.27
C LYS A 306 -0.80 -20.04 5.54
N PRO A 307 -0.56 -21.19 6.19
CA PRO A 307 -0.11 -22.39 5.49
C PRO A 307 -1.09 -22.83 4.40
N ARG A 308 -2.40 -22.76 4.68
CA ARG A 308 -3.44 -23.13 3.72
C ARG A 308 -3.47 -22.21 2.50
N VAL A 309 -3.19 -20.92 2.70
CA VAL A 309 -3.06 -19.95 1.59
C VAL A 309 -1.89 -20.30 0.67
N ARG A 310 -0.75 -20.74 1.23
CA ARG A 310 0.41 -21.19 0.43
C ARG A 310 0.13 -22.50 -0.32
N GLU A 311 -0.59 -23.43 0.29
CA GLU A 311 -1.03 -24.66 -0.37
C GLU A 311 -1.95 -24.37 -1.56
N LEU A 312 -2.93 -23.49 -1.38
CA LEU A 312 -3.83 -23.06 -2.46
C LEU A 312 -3.04 -22.43 -3.61
N ALA A 313 -2.12 -21.52 -3.31
CA ALA A 313 -1.26 -20.92 -4.32
C ALA A 313 -0.38 -21.94 -5.03
N GLY A 314 0.13 -22.95 -4.31
CA GLY A 314 0.91 -24.05 -4.88
C GLY A 314 0.09 -24.95 -5.80
N ALA A 315 -1.14 -25.31 -5.39
CA ALA A 315 -2.06 -26.12 -6.17
C ALA A 315 -2.49 -25.42 -7.47
N ALA A 316 -2.66 -24.11 -7.43
CA ALA A 316 -2.94 -23.28 -8.60
C ALA A 316 -1.71 -22.99 -9.48
N GLY A 317 -0.53 -23.55 -9.17
CA GLY A 317 0.69 -23.37 -9.95
C GLY A 317 1.24 -21.93 -9.91
N LEU A 318 0.89 -21.13 -8.90
CA LEU A 318 1.30 -19.74 -8.82
C LEU A 318 2.78 -19.64 -8.42
N PRO A 319 3.63 -18.92 -9.19
CA PRO A 319 5.08 -18.85 -8.92
C PRO A 319 5.41 -18.16 -7.59
N VAL A 320 4.45 -17.40 -7.03
CA VAL A 320 4.60 -16.69 -5.76
C VAL A 320 4.31 -17.55 -4.53
N ALA A 321 3.91 -18.82 -4.68
CA ALA A 321 3.52 -19.69 -3.56
C ALA A 321 4.59 -19.79 -2.45
N ARG A 322 5.88 -19.74 -2.84
CA ARG A 322 7.04 -19.79 -1.94
C ARG A 322 7.70 -18.43 -1.71
N LYS A 323 7.17 -17.35 -2.29
CA LYS A 323 7.73 -16.01 -2.12
C LYS A 323 7.69 -15.61 -0.62
N PRO A 324 8.79 -15.07 -0.07
CA PRO A 324 8.78 -14.47 1.26
C PRO A 324 7.80 -13.29 1.34
N GLU A 325 7.30 -13.01 2.54
CA GLU A 325 6.43 -11.86 2.76
C GLU A 325 7.26 -10.59 2.95
N SER A 326 6.77 -9.45 2.43
CA SER A 326 7.35 -8.15 2.73
C SER A 326 7.17 -7.84 4.22
N GLN A 327 8.27 -7.54 4.91
CA GLN A 327 8.29 -7.26 6.37
C GLN A 327 8.48 -5.77 6.69
N ASP A 328 8.92 -4.96 5.73
CA ASP A 328 9.24 -3.54 5.94
C ASP A 328 8.09 -2.61 5.51
N LEU A 329 8.08 -1.40 6.08
CA LEU A 329 7.29 -0.29 5.53
C LEU A 329 7.68 -0.06 4.08
N CYS A 330 6.69 0.11 3.20
CA CYS A 330 6.89 0.07 1.75
C CYS A 330 7.92 1.08 1.22
N PHE A 331 8.03 2.26 1.84
CA PHE A 331 8.98 3.31 1.46
C PHE A 331 10.31 3.27 2.25
N LEU A 332 10.43 2.39 3.25
CA LEU A 332 11.67 2.16 4.00
C LEU A 332 12.45 0.92 3.52
N ALA A 333 11.85 0.12 2.63
CA ALA A 333 12.35 -1.15 2.16
C ALA A 333 13.85 -1.09 1.79
N GLY A 334 14.67 -1.85 2.53
CA GLY A 334 16.11 -1.95 2.31
C GLY A 334 16.97 -0.75 2.74
N SER A 335 16.40 0.40 3.12
CA SER A 335 17.15 1.61 3.50
C SER A 335 17.01 2.00 4.97
N GLY A 336 15.92 1.60 5.63
CA GLY A 336 15.65 1.89 7.04
C GLY A 336 15.24 3.34 7.31
N SER A 337 14.61 3.57 8.46
CA SER A 337 14.00 4.86 8.82
C SER A 337 15.02 6.01 8.90
N ARG A 338 16.23 5.76 9.41
CA ARG A 338 17.28 6.79 9.53
C ARG A 338 17.72 7.32 8.17
N ALA A 339 18.12 6.43 7.26
CA ALA A 339 18.59 6.86 5.95
C ALA A 339 17.45 7.52 5.15
N PHE A 340 16.22 7.04 5.33
CA PHE A 340 15.04 7.67 4.74
C PHE A 340 14.84 9.11 5.23
N MET A 341 14.84 9.34 6.55
CA MET A 341 14.70 10.66 7.14
C MET A 341 15.80 11.62 6.66
N GLN A 342 17.02 11.14 6.43
CA GLN A 342 18.12 11.96 5.90
C GLN A 342 17.94 12.39 4.45
N ARG A 343 17.24 11.60 3.63
CA ARG A 343 17.03 11.92 2.21
C ARG A 343 15.76 12.73 1.97
N HIS A 344 14.73 12.47 2.76
CA HIS A 344 13.37 12.99 2.53
C HIS A 344 12.91 14.00 3.58
N GLY A 345 13.62 14.10 4.70
CA GLY A 345 13.40 15.15 5.68
C GLY A 345 13.82 16.51 5.15
N ASP A 346 13.28 17.56 5.75
CA ASP A 346 13.70 18.95 5.54
C ASP A 346 14.18 19.54 6.88
N GLU A 347 14.25 20.86 7.00
CA GLU A 347 14.68 21.53 8.24
C GLU A 347 13.88 21.09 9.49
N ARG A 348 12.62 20.65 9.36
CA ARG A 348 11.81 20.13 10.47
C ARG A 348 12.44 18.89 11.09
N VAL A 349 12.97 18.01 10.25
CA VAL A 349 13.60 16.74 10.65
C VAL A 349 15.11 16.92 10.89
N HIS A 350 15.79 17.67 10.02
CA HIS A 350 17.24 17.92 10.13
C HIS A 350 17.59 18.87 11.27
N GLY A 351 16.70 19.80 11.65
CA GLY A 351 16.86 20.61 12.86
C GLY A 351 17.01 19.73 14.11
N ALA A 352 16.30 18.60 14.16
CA ALA A 352 16.45 17.62 15.22
C ALA A 352 17.78 16.85 15.15
N GLU A 353 18.46 16.76 13.99
CA GLU A 353 19.78 16.10 13.85
C GLU A 353 20.94 16.90 14.48
N ARG A 354 20.71 18.16 14.92
CA ARG A 354 21.72 19.00 15.61
C ARG A 354 22.23 18.43 16.94
N GLY A 355 21.66 17.31 17.36
CA GLY A 355 21.98 16.63 18.61
C GLY A 355 21.29 17.27 19.81
N GLY A 356 21.19 16.52 20.89
CA GLY A 356 20.46 16.92 22.09
C GLY A 356 20.79 16.06 23.29
N ASP A 357 20.19 16.40 24.43
CA ASP A 357 20.49 15.78 25.71
C ASP A 357 19.60 14.57 25.99
N ILE A 358 20.21 13.49 26.48
CA ILE A 358 19.50 12.41 27.16
C ILE A 358 19.42 12.77 28.63
N VAL A 359 18.22 12.90 29.17
CA VAL A 359 17.98 13.36 30.55
C VAL A 359 17.18 12.34 31.35
N ASP A 360 17.33 12.34 32.67
CA ASP A 360 16.37 11.68 33.57
C ASP A 360 15.11 12.54 33.79
N ARG A 361 14.13 12.04 34.55
CA ARG A 361 12.92 12.81 34.92
C ARG A 361 13.18 14.07 35.75
N ARG A 362 14.34 14.17 36.40
CA ARG A 362 14.74 15.35 37.19
C ARG A 362 15.44 16.40 36.31
N GLY A 363 15.63 16.10 35.02
CA GLY A 363 16.33 16.96 34.08
C GLY A 363 17.85 16.83 34.14
N ASN A 364 18.41 15.85 34.87
CA ASN A 364 19.84 15.63 34.91
C ASN A 364 20.30 15.05 33.57
N VAL A 365 21.33 15.65 32.97
CA VAL A 365 21.91 15.17 31.72
C VAL A 365 22.72 13.91 31.99
N LEU A 366 22.33 12.81 31.34
CA LEU A 366 22.99 11.50 31.44
C LEU A 366 23.89 11.21 30.23
N GLY A 367 23.70 11.93 29.14
CA GLY A 367 24.43 11.76 27.89
C GLY A 367 23.87 12.62 26.78
N THR A 368 24.32 12.39 25.56
CA THR A 368 23.84 13.11 24.36
C THR A 368 23.42 12.14 23.26
N HIS A 369 22.63 12.62 22.32
CA HIS A 369 22.17 11.85 21.17
C HIS A 369 22.21 12.69 19.89
N GLY A 370 22.20 12.02 18.73
CA GLY A 370 22.15 12.68 17.41
C GLY A 370 20.75 13.01 16.91
N GLY A 371 19.85 13.45 17.81
CA GLY A 371 18.47 13.83 17.50
C GLY A 371 17.36 12.93 18.04
N HIS A 372 16.27 13.54 18.52
CA HIS A 372 15.21 12.85 19.28
C HIS A 372 14.35 11.92 18.40
N HIS A 373 14.24 12.21 17.10
CA HIS A 373 13.51 11.38 16.11
C HIS A 373 14.07 9.95 15.99
N ARG A 374 15.29 9.71 16.47
CA ARG A 374 15.93 8.39 16.49
C ARG A 374 15.41 7.48 17.60
N PHE A 375 14.52 7.99 18.45
CA PHE A 375 13.99 7.31 19.61
C PHE A 375 12.48 7.16 19.54
N THR A 376 11.97 6.06 20.07
CA THR A 376 10.54 5.80 20.26
C THR A 376 10.25 5.54 21.73
N VAL A 377 9.12 6.04 22.25
CA VAL A 377 8.71 5.79 23.64
C VAL A 377 8.58 4.28 23.91
N GLY A 378 9.21 3.83 24.99
CA GLY A 378 9.37 2.42 25.35
C GLY A 378 10.60 1.72 24.75
N GLN A 379 11.41 2.41 23.96
CA GLN A 379 12.67 1.87 23.44
C GLN A 379 13.69 1.66 24.57
N ARG A 380 14.35 0.50 24.58
CA ARG A 380 15.45 0.16 25.50
C ARG A 380 16.82 0.20 24.83
N ARG A 381 16.93 -0.33 23.61
CA ARG A 381 18.22 -0.49 22.90
C ARG A 381 18.62 0.82 22.23
N GLY A 382 19.93 1.06 22.13
CA GLY A 382 20.47 2.21 21.39
C GLY A 382 20.37 3.57 22.11
N ILE A 383 20.11 3.58 23.42
CA ILE A 383 20.13 4.80 24.25
C ILE A 383 21.56 5.32 24.46
N GLY A 384 22.55 4.43 24.61
CA GLY A 384 23.95 4.82 24.73
C GLY A 384 24.35 5.42 26.09
N VAL A 385 23.51 5.28 27.11
CA VAL A 385 23.78 5.72 28.50
C VAL A 385 23.99 4.49 29.38
N ALA A 386 25.06 4.50 30.18
CA ALA A 386 25.30 3.49 31.20
C ALA A 386 24.57 3.85 32.50
N ALA A 387 23.83 2.90 33.06
CA ALA A 387 23.08 3.06 34.31
C ALA A 387 23.05 1.75 35.10
N ALA A 388 22.80 1.86 36.42
CA ALA A 388 22.73 0.70 37.32
C ALA A 388 21.57 -0.25 36.99
N GLU A 389 20.49 0.28 36.41
CA GLU A 389 19.34 -0.48 35.93
C GLU A 389 19.02 -0.15 34.46
N PRO A 390 18.30 -1.03 33.73
CA PRO A 390 17.98 -0.79 32.33
C PRO A 390 17.07 0.43 32.14
N LEU A 391 17.54 1.38 31.33
CA LEU A 391 16.78 2.58 30.95
C LEU A 391 15.89 2.34 29.73
N PHE A 392 14.76 3.04 29.72
CA PHE A 392 13.80 3.09 28.63
C PHE A 392 13.47 4.55 28.31
N VAL A 393 13.19 4.84 27.04
CA VAL A 393 12.71 6.16 26.61
C VAL A 393 11.31 6.39 27.17
N LEU A 394 11.17 7.32 28.11
CA LEU A 394 9.91 7.69 28.76
C LEU A 394 9.12 8.71 27.96
N ALA A 395 9.81 9.73 27.45
CA ALA A 395 9.22 10.83 26.69
C ALA A 395 10.25 11.45 25.75
N LYS A 396 9.77 12.28 24.82
CA LYS A 396 10.61 13.11 23.94
C LYS A 396 10.09 14.54 24.02
N ASP A 397 11.02 15.48 24.16
CA ASP A 397 10.76 16.92 24.05
C ASP A 397 11.37 17.37 22.73
N ALA A 398 10.53 17.53 21.70
CA ALA A 398 10.98 17.91 20.37
C ALA A 398 11.48 19.36 20.33
N GLU A 399 10.87 20.26 21.12
CA GLU A 399 11.19 21.69 21.16
C GLU A 399 12.60 21.91 21.70
N ARG A 400 12.96 21.21 22.79
CA ARG A 400 14.30 21.27 23.39
C ARG A 400 15.26 20.21 22.83
N ASN A 401 14.80 19.38 21.90
CA ASN A 401 15.50 18.21 21.36
C ASN A 401 16.03 17.26 22.46
N ARG A 402 15.24 16.99 23.50
CA ARG A 402 15.65 16.10 24.62
C ARG A 402 14.96 14.74 24.56
N VAL A 403 15.64 13.72 25.07
CA VAL A 403 15.09 12.38 25.27
C VAL A 403 15.09 12.07 26.76
N VAL A 404 13.90 11.89 27.34
CA VAL A 404 13.75 11.56 28.77
C VAL A 404 13.82 10.05 28.92
N VAL A 405 14.67 9.55 29.81
CA VAL A 405 14.86 8.12 30.07
C VAL A 405 14.73 7.79 31.56
N GLY A 406 14.35 6.55 31.85
CA GLY A 406 14.21 6.05 33.21
C GLY A 406 13.86 4.56 33.26
N PRO A 407 13.63 3.99 34.45
CA PRO A 407 13.29 2.59 34.62
C PRO A 407 11.92 2.27 33.99
N ARG A 408 11.69 0.98 33.68
CA ARG A 408 10.46 0.51 33.03
C ARG A 408 9.19 0.83 33.82
N SER A 409 9.26 0.81 35.15
CA SER A 409 8.14 1.14 36.04
C SER A 409 7.57 2.53 35.76
N GLU A 410 8.40 3.46 35.29
CA GLU A 410 7.98 4.83 34.99
C GLU A 410 7.23 4.97 33.66
N LEU A 411 7.20 3.92 32.82
CA LEU A 411 6.36 3.86 31.62
C LEU A 411 4.93 3.39 31.90
N ALA A 412 4.66 2.94 33.13
CA ALA A 412 3.36 2.41 33.50
C ALA A 412 2.29 3.50 33.40
N THR A 413 1.26 3.22 32.61
CA THR A 413 0.05 4.05 32.57
C THR A 413 -1.18 3.17 32.67
N SER A 414 -2.18 3.69 33.38
CA SER A 414 -3.54 3.14 33.45
C SER A 414 -4.54 3.99 32.66
N ARG A 415 -4.09 5.02 31.94
CA ARG A 415 -4.94 5.90 31.13
C ARG A 415 -4.28 6.26 29.80
N VAL A 416 -5.08 6.29 28.75
CA VAL A 416 -4.64 6.76 27.42
C VAL A 416 -5.62 7.78 26.87
N VAL A 417 -5.10 8.78 26.19
CA VAL A 417 -5.87 9.81 25.49
C VAL A 417 -5.62 9.68 24.00
N MET A 418 -6.68 9.78 23.22
CA MET A 418 -6.68 9.63 21.77
C MET A 418 -7.31 10.86 21.13
N ALA A 419 -6.66 11.43 20.13
CA ALA A 419 -7.18 12.56 19.36
C ALA A 419 -6.48 12.65 17.98
N PRO A 420 -7.21 12.92 16.87
CA PRO A 420 -8.65 12.68 16.75
C PRO A 420 -8.97 11.17 16.83
N GLY A 421 -10.26 10.84 16.94
CA GLY A 421 -10.75 9.46 16.88
C GLY A 421 -12.12 9.35 16.23
N VAL A 422 -12.52 8.13 15.91
CA VAL A 422 -13.87 7.80 15.39
C VAL A 422 -14.38 6.57 16.13
N LEU A 423 -15.62 6.64 16.56
CA LEU A 423 -16.37 5.52 17.11
C LEU A 423 -17.36 5.03 16.07
N HIS A 424 -17.25 3.75 15.70
CA HIS A 424 -18.20 3.07 14.81
C HIS A 424 -19.42 2.57 15.57
N ARG A 425 -19.29 2.36 16.89
CA ARG A 425 -20.37 2.02 17.82
C ARG A 425 -20.27 2.87 19.08
N ALA A 426 -21.34 2.90 19.87
CA ALA A 426 -21.37 3.63 21.13
C ALA A 426 -20.19 3.22 22.03
N GLY A 427 -19.62 4.19 22.73
CA GLY A 427 -18.39 3.99 23.52
C GLY A 427 -18.49 2.91 24.59
N GLU A 428 -19.71 2.65 25.08
CA GLU A 428 -20.01 1.57 26.03
C GLU A 428 -19.67 0.16 25.50
N ARG A 429 -19.65 -0.03 24.17
CA ARG A 429 -19.29 -1.33 23.55
C ARG A 429 -17.80 -1.59 23.54
N ALA A 430 -16.96 -0.58 23.72
CA ALA A 430 -15.52 -0.76 23.74
C ALA A 430 -15.06 -1.42 25.04
N ASP A 431 -14.78 -2.73 25.00
CA ASP A 431 -14.33 -3.53 26.14
C ASP A 431 -12.80 -3.54 26.31
N SER A 432 -12.07 -3.23 25.24
CA SER A 432 -10.62 -3.31 25.20
C SER A 432 -10.03 -2.42 24.10
N VAL A 433 -8.72 -2.17 24.22
CA VAL A 433 -7.97 -1.35 23.28
C VAL A 433 -6.66 -2.04 22.89
N ARG A 434 -6.39 -2.09 21.60
CA ARG A 434 -5.10 -2.52 21.03
C ARG A 434 -4.28 -1.29 20.64
N LEU A 435 -3.12 -1.12 21.26
CA LEU A 435 -2.32 0.12 21.16
C LEU A 435 -1.09 -0.02 20.25
N ARG A 436 -0.80 -1.23 19.79
CA ARG A 436 0.24 -1.56 18.81
C ARG A 436 -0.20 -2.80 18.03
N TYR A 437 0.25 -2.90 16.78
CA TYR A 437 -0.20 -3.92 15.84
C TYR A 437 -0.13 -5.36 16.39
N HIS A 438 1.04 -5.80 16.85
CA HIS A 438 1.27 -7.15 17.40
C HIS A 438 1.13 -7.23 18.93
N ALA A 439 0.59 -6.20 19.58
CA ALA A 439 0.34 -6.23 21.01
C ALA A 439 -1.04 -6.85 21.30
N PRO A 440 -1.19 -7.59 22.41
CA PRO A 440 -2.50 -8.03 22.86
C PRO A 440 -3.37 -6.82 23.21
N ALA A 441 -4.69 -6.97 23.02
CA ALA A 441 -5.65 -5.98 23.49
C ALA A 441 -5.60 -5.86 25.02
N VAL A 442 -5.91 -4.68 25.53
CA VAL A 442 -5.90 -4.35 26.95
C VAL A 442 -7.32 -4.01 27.35
N PRO A 443 -7.93 -4.73 28.31
CA PRO A 443 -9.28 -4.39 28.76
C PRO A 443 -9.34 -2.94 29.25
N CYS A 444 -10.36 -2.21 28.83
CA CYS A 444 -10.52 -0.80 29.14
C CYS A 444 -12.00 -0.42 29.35
N SER A 445 -12.22 0.84 29.70
CA SER A 445 -13.50 1.52 29.64
C SER A 445 -13.27 2.94 29.14
N LEU A 446 -14.14 3.45 28.28
CA LEU A 446 -14.08 4.84 27.85
C LEU A 446 -14.66 5.76 28.92
N ASP A 447 -14.09 6.95 29.06
CA ASP A 447 -14.61 7.97 29.96
C ASP A 447 -15.80 8.69 29.31
N GLY A 448 -16.94 8.76 30.00
CA GLY A 448 -18.08 9.62 29.62
C GLY A 448 -18.97 9.12 28.49
N ASP A 449 -18.97 7.81 28.21
CA ASP A 449 -19.86 7.12 27.26
C ASP A 449 -20.05 7.86 25.91
N PRO A 450 -18.95 8.11 25.17
CA PRO A 450 -18.99 8.89 23.94
C PRO A 450 -19.88 8.25 22.87
N GLU A 451 -20.64 9.08 22.16
CA GLU A 451 -21.55 8.66 21.08
C GLU A 451 -20.80 8.18 19.83
N VAL A 452 -21.54 7.52 18.93
CA VAL A 452 -21.04 7.13 17.60
C VAL A 452 -20.61 8.35 16.80
N GLY A 453 -19.51 8.23 16.05
CA GLY A 453 -19.05 9.25 15.10
C GLY A 453 -17.68 9.84 15.44
N VAL A 454 -17.41 11.02 14.89
CA VAL A 454 -16.12 11.71 15.02
C VAL A 454 -15.97 12.29 16.43
N GLN A 455 -14.87 11.92 17.08
CA GLN A 455 -14.54 12.35 18.43
C GLN A 455 -13.32 13.28 18.39
N ARG A 456 -13.46 14.46 19.02
CA ARG A 456 -12.32 15.38 19.20
C ARG A 456 -11.26 14.77 20.10
N GLN A 457 -11.70 14.07 21.14
CA GLN A 457 -10.84 13.40 22.10
C GLN A 457 -11.59 12.21 22.70
N ILE A 458 -10.91 11.09 22.86
CA ILE A 458 -11.39 9.91 23.57
C ILE A 458 -10.40 9.61 24.69
N SER A 459 -10.88 9.40 25.91
CA SER A 459 -10.05 8.95 27.04
C SER A 459 -10.47 7.55 27.44
N ALA A 460 -9.49 6.66 27.65
CA ALA A 460 -9.74 5.29 28.06
C ALA A 460 -8.95 4.96 29.33
N ARG A 461 -9.64 4.38 30.31
CA ARG A 461 -9.05 3.81 31.52
C ARG A 461 -8.74 2.33 31.28
N LEU A 462 -7.50 1.94 31.48
CA LEU A 462 -7.02 0.57 31.32
C LEU A 462 -7.21 -0.20 32.63
N ARG A 463 -7.69 -1.44 32.54
CA ARG A 463 -7.87 -2.32 33.72
C ARG A 463 -6.56 -2.92 34.24
N ARG A 464 -5.49 -2.78 33.47
CA ARG A 464 -4.11 -3.12 33.86
C ARG A 464 -3.17 -2.05 33.38
N GLU A 465 -2.14 -1.78 34.16
CA GLU A 465 -1.05 -0.91 33.72
C GLU A 465 -0.30 -1.54 32.55
N ILE A 466 0.09 -0.71 31.60
CA ILE A 466 0.95 -1.10 30.50
C ILE A 466 2.16 -0.18 30.43
N ALA A 467 3.27 -0.74 29.97
CA ALA A 467 4.43 0.05 29.64
C ALA A 467 4.27 0.63 28.22
N ALA A 468 4.26 1.96 28.13
CA ALA A 468 4.36 2.74 26.89
C ALA A 468 3.16 2.67 25.93
N ALA A 469 2.38 3.75 25.90
CA ALA A 469 1.61 4.17 24.73
C ALA A 469 2.44 5.18 23.94
N ALA A 470 2.92 4.83 22.74
CA ALA A 470 3.75 5.73 21.96
C ALA A 470 2.85 6.76 21.23
N PRO A 471 3.03 8.07 21.46
CA PRO A 471 2.23 9.09 20.78
C PRO A 471 2.35 8.96 19.25
N GLY A 472 1.25 9.21 18.54
CA GLY A 472 1.14 9.03 17.08
C GLY A 472 0.80 7.60 16.63
N GLN A 473 0.87 6.59 17.51
CA GLN A 473 0.33 5.27 17.19
C GLN A 473 -1.19 5.26 17.20
N THR A 474 -1.78 4.29 16.52
CA THR A 474 -3.23 4.07 16.53
C THR A 474 -3.64 3.26 17.76
N ALA A 475 -4.63 3.73 18.49
CA ALA A 475 -5.40 2.94 19.42
C ALA A 475 -6.62 2.39 18.69
N CYS A 476 -6.76 1.06 18.64
CA CYS A 476 -7.88 0.35 18.03
C CYS A 476 -8.80 -0.14 19.15
N LEU A 477 -10.02 0.39 19.19
CA LEU A 477 -11.04 0.09 20.20
C LEU A 477 -11.83 -1.13 19.75
N MET A 478 -12.00 -2.08 20.66
CA MET A 478 -12.52 -3.42 20.37
C MET A 478 -13.75 -3.75 21.23
N ASP A 479 -14.65 -4.56 20.68
CA ASP A 479 -15.74 -5.27 21.35
C ASP A 479 -15.54 -6.77 21.04
N GLY A 480 -14.87 -7.49 21.94
CA GLY A 480 -14.37 -8.83 21.68
C GLY A 480 -13.44 -8.88 20.44
N GLU A 481 -13.96 -9.41 19.33
CA GLU A 481 -13.24 -9.55 18.05
C GLU A 481 -13.53 -8.40 17.06
N LEU A 482 -14.46 -7.50 17.37
CA LEU A 482 -14.91 -6.44 16.47
C LEU A 482 -14.17 -5.13 16.75
N VAL A 483 -13.76 -4.44 15.69
CA VAL A 483 -13.21 -3.08 15.80
C VAL A 483 -14.37 -2.10 15.84
N VAL A 484 -14.62 -1.51 17.00
CA VAL A 484 -15.73 -0.57 17.24
C VAL A 484 -15.29 0.89 17.21
N GLY A 485 -14.01 1.17 17.04
CA GLY A 485 -13.50 2.51 16.84
C GLY A 485 -11.99 2.58 16.83
N TRP A 486 -11.47 3.80 16.69
CA TRP A 486 -10.05 4.06 16.72
C TRP A 486 -9.74 5.49 17.15
N GLY A 487 -8.50 5.75 17.53
CA GLY A 487 -7.99 7.10 17.70
C GLY A 487 -6.46 7.17 17.66
N THR A 488 -5.91 8.36 17.47
CA THR A 488 -4.45 8.56 17.47
C THR A 488 -3.99 8.89 18.88
N LEU A 489 -3.09 8.07 19.44
CA LEU A 489 -2.55 8.26 20.77
C LEU A 489 -1.86 9.62 20.92
N GLN A 490 -2.24 10.36 21.95
CA GLN A 490 -1.63 11.62 22.31
C GLN A 490 -0.47 11.44 23.30
N THR A 491 0.36 12.46 23.44
CA THR A 491 1.29 12.58 24.55
C THR A 491 0.50 12.57 25.87
N SER A 492 0.88 11.70 26.81
CA SER A 492 0.27 11.68 28.13
C SER A 492 0.53 13.02 28.83
N GLY A 493 -0.51 13.82 29.03
CA GLY A 493 -0.41 15.14 29.67
C GLY A 493 0.03 15.08 31.14
N ASP A 494 0.01 13.90 31.75
CA ASP A 494 0.22 13.71 33.20
C ASP A 494 1.70 13.64 33.63
N GLY A 495 2.68 14.02 32.79
CA GLY A 495 4.09 13.83 33.15
C GLY A 495 5.15 14.79 32.60
N VAL A 496 4.80 15.82 31.82
CA VAL A 496 5.82 16.69 31.19
C VAL A 496 5.59 18.19 31.41
N ASN A 497 4.40 18.62 31.83
CA ASN A 497 4.09 20.06 32.02
C ASN A 497 4.67 20.68 33.31
N GLY A 498 5.74 20.11 33.87
CA GLY A 498 6.34 20.58 35.12
C GLY A 498 7.86 20.42 35.22
N VAL A 499 8.59 20.35 34.10
CA VAL A 499 10.06 20.33 34.08
C VAL A 499 10.61 21.34 33.09
#